data_AF-A0A6A2VGG2-F1
#
_entry.id   AF-A0A6A2VGG2-F1
#
_cell.length_a   1.000
_cell.length_b   1.000
_cell.length_c   1.000
_cell.angle_alpha   90.00
_cell.angle_beta   90.00
_cell.angle_gamma   90.00
#
_symmetry.space_group_name_H-M   'P 1'
#
loop_
_entity.id
_entity.type
_entity.pdbx_description
1 polymer ?
#
loop_
_entity_poly.entity_id
_entity_poly.type
_entity_poly.pdbx_seq_one_letter_code
_entity_poly.pdbx_strand_id
1 'polypeptide(L)'
;ELAGYSGGFNFNGVETLSGGAGDDRLTGSWASDTLVGGLGDDALAGNSGDDTLIGGEGNDTLEGGYGNDSYIFNAGFGADKISDSEGSNSITFHDYQVRDLSAQRDGDNLNLAFTKTGDSVTVNDYYRGSSYSNFSYSFDDGTKLSNDDVASIMNGTYAYADVQQQTDQLAQQLAAPAADTTASDTSSTAVSESTVAQDATSQLWVDKQ
;
A
#
# COMPACT_ATOMS: atom_id res chain seq x y z
N GLU A 1 -7.64 38.38 -11.29
CA GLU A 1 -8.71 37.92 -12.19
C GLU A 1 -8.14 37.67 -13.56
N LEU A 2 -7.94 36.40 -13.93
CA LEU A 2 -7.78 36.04 -15.33
C LEU A 2 -9.14 35.53 -15.80
N ALA A 3 -9.76 36.33 -16.67
CA ALA A 3 -11.05 36.09 -17.29
C ALA A 3 -10.96 34.90 -18.26
N GLY A 4 -12.09 34.20 -18.37
CA GLY A 4 -12.28 32.99 -19.16
C GLY A 4 -11.65 33.03 -20.55
N TYR A 5 -10.93 31.96 -20.84
CA TYR A 5 -10.48 31.65 -22.18
C TYR A 5 -11.55 30.81 -22.88
N SER A 6 -12.52 31.48 -23.51
CA SER A 6 -13.42 30.86 -24.47
C SER A 6 -12.74 30.83 -25.84
N GLY A 7 -11.97 29.78 -26.10
CA GLY A 7 -11.40 29.50 -27.42
C GLY A 7 -11.61 28.03 -27.73
N GLY A 8 -12.44 27.72 -28.71
CA GLY A 8 -12.51 26.37 -29.26
C GLY A 8 -11.19 26.04 -29.93
N PHE A 9 -10.46 25.09 -29.37
CA PHE A 9 -9.29 24.47 -29.97
C PHE A 9 -9.65 23.06 -30.45
N ASN A 10 -9.00 22.62 -31.51
CA ASN A 10 -9.32 21.37 -32.20
C ASN A 10 -8.89 20.16 -31.34
N PHE A 11 -9.86 19.43 -30.78
CA PHE A 11 -9.73 18.21 -29.96
C PHE A 11 -9.20 16.98 -30.74
N ASN A 12 -8.01 17.05 -31.31
CA ASN A 12 -7.35 15.91 -31.95
C ASN A 12 -5.89 15.75 -31.49
N GLY A 13 -5.51 16.35 -30.37
CA GLY A 13 -4.17 16.26 -29.80
C GLY A 13 -4.24 15.81 -28.34
N VAL A 14 -3.15 15.23 -27.86
CA VAL A 14 -2.93 15.01 -26.43
C VAL A 14 -2.83 16.37 -25.76
N GLU A 15 -3.76 16.71 -24.86
CA GLU A 15 -3.82 17.99 -24.19
C GLU A 15 -3.39 17.82 -22.72
N THR A 16 -2.49 18.69 -22.27
CA THR A 16 -2.23 18.86 -20.84
C THR A 16 -3.04 20.05 -20.35
N LEU A 17 -4.04 19.80 -19.52
CA LEU A 17 -4.87 20.81 -18.87
C LEU A 17 -4.41 20.94 -17.42
N SER A 18 -4.24 22.18 -16.95
CA SER A 18 -3.88 22.46 -15.56
C SER A 18 -4.76 23.57 -14.98
N GLY A 19 -5.37 23.31 -13.83
CA GLY A 19 -6.22 24.26 -13.09
C GLY A 19 -5.39 25.25 -12.26
N GLY A 20 -4.46 24.72 -11.46
CA GLY A 20 -3.52 25.49 -10.69
C GLY A 20 -3.94 25.61 -9.23
N ALA A 21 -4.56 26.73 -8.86
CA ALA A 21 -4.97 26.95 -7.47
C ALA A 21 -6.40 27.46 -7.40
N GLY A 22 -7.14 26.95 -6.42
CA GLY A 22 -8.59 27.14 -6.29
C GLY A 22 -9.35 25.99 -6.93
N ASP A 23 -10.66 25.98 -6.74
CA ASP A 23 -11.52 24.89 -7.21
C ASP A 23 -11.75 25.01 -8.73
N ASP A 24 -11.16 24.09 -9.49
CA ASP A 24 -11.14 24.10 -10.95
C ASP A 24 -12.08 23.05 -11.57
N ARG A 25 -12.44 23.31 -12.83
CA ARG A 25 -13.19 22.38 -13.67
C ARG A 25 -12.44 22.12 -14.96
N LEU A 26 -11.91 20.92 -15.10
CA LEU A 26 -11.14 20.50 -16.27
C LEU A 26 -11.92 19.43 -17.03
N THR A 27 -11.94 19.55 -18.36
CA THR A 27 -12.61 18.60 -19.24
C THR A 27 -11.70 18.32 -20.42
N GLY A 28 -11.30 17.05 -20.55
CA GLY A 28 -10.53 16.53 -21.65
C GLY A 28 -11.33 16.47 -22.96
N SER A 29 -10.67 15.92 -23.96
CA SER A 29 -11.03 15.87 -25.35
C SER A 29 -11.62 14.49 -25.70
N TRP A 30 -11.47 14.04 -26.94
CA TRP A 30 -11.76 12.64 -27.31
C TRP A 30 -10.48 11.84 -27.61
N ALA A 31 -9.33 12.41 -27.25
CA ALA A 31 -8.02 11.79 -27.32
C ALA A 31 -7.47 11.61 -25.90
N SER A 32 -6.37 10.87 -25.76
CA SER A 32 -5.66 10.75 -24.49
C SER A 32 -5.18 12.10 -23.97
N ASP A 33 -5.59 12.47 -22.76
CA ASP A 33 -5.26 13.74 -22.13
C ASP A 33 -4.54 13.59 -20.80
N THR A 34 -3.98 14.68 -20.31
CA THR A 34 -3.42 14.80 -18.95
C THR A 34 -4.08 15.97 -18.24
N LEU A 35 -4.87 15.67 -17.21
CA LEU A 35 -5.62 16.65 -16.45
C LEU A 35 -4.98 16.78 -15.06
N VAL A 36 -4.58 18.00 -14.70
CA VAL A 36 -3.93 18.33 -13.42
C VAL A 36 -4.74 19.40 -12.70
N GLY A 37 -5.48 19.04 -11.66
CA GLY A 37 -6.29 19.98 -10.87
C GLY A 37 -5.42 21.00 -10.17
N GLY A 38 -4.62 20.56 -9.20
CA GLY A 38 -3.63 21.38 -8.49
C GLY A 38 -3.95 21.51 -7.02
N LEU A 39 -4.27 22.72 -6.56
CA LEU A 39 -4.71 22.96 -5.18
C LEU A 39 -6.19 23.35 -5.19
N GLY A 40 -7.01 22.78 -4.32
CA GLY A 40 -8.44 23.11 -4.25
C GLY A 40 -9.29 21.88 -4.46
N ASP A 41 -10.61 22.02 -4.34
CA ASP A 41 -11.53 20.89 -4.60
C ASP A 41 -11.90 20.87 -6.09
N ASP A 42 -11.22 20.05 -6.87
CA ASP A 42 -11.29 20.05 -8.33
C ASP A 42 -12.28 19.03 -8.91
N ALA A 43 -12.77 19.30 -10.12
CA ALA A 43 -13.56 18.34 -10.90
C ALA A 43 -12.94 18.13 -12.29
N LEU A 44 -12.44 16.91 -12.52
CA LEU A 44 -11.72 16.49 -13.72
C LEU A 44 -12.54 15.44 -14.47
N ALA A 45 -12.75 15.63 -15.77
CA ALA A 45 -13.42 14.67 -16.64
C ALA A 45 -12.58 14.39 -17.90
N GLY A 46 -12.09 13.16 -18.08
CA GLY A 46 -11.26 12.75 -19.23
C GLY A 46 -12.03 12.64 -20.54
N ASN A 47 -13.29 12.20 -20.47
CA ASN A 47 -14.20 11.89 -21.59
C ASN A 47 -13.83 10.61 -22.37
N SER A 48 -12.99 10.70 -23.39
CA SER A 48 -12.64 9.53 -24.20
C SER A 48 -11.17 9.59 -24.55
N GLY A 49 -10.51 8.44 -24.53
CA GLY A 49 -9.06 8.37 -24.65
C GLY A 49 -8.50 7.61 -23.46
N ASP A 50 -7.22 7.25 -23.54
CA ASP A 50 -6.52 6.74 -22.36
C ASP A 50 -6.01 7.97 -21.58
N ASP A 51 -6.70 8.39 -20.53
CA ASP A 51 -6.45 9.66 -19.85
C ASP A 51 -5.60 9.51 -18.59
N THR A 52 -4.89 10.57 -18.23
CA THR A 52 -4.17 10.69 -16.95
C THR A 52 -4.79 11.79 -16.11
N LEU A 53 -5.32 11.44 -14.95
CA LEU A 53 -5.99 12.36 -14.02
C LEU A 53 -5.19 12.48 -12.72
N ILE A 54 -4.77 13.70 -12.41
CA ILE A 54 -4.09 14.09 -11.18
C ILE A 54 -4.96 15.17 -10.52
N GLY A 55 -5.69 14.82 -9.48
CA GLY A 55 -6.51 15.77 -8.71
C GLY A 55 -5.62 16.85 -8.09
N GLY A 56 -4.78 16.44 -7.15
CA GLY A 56 -3.82 17.33 -6.50
C GLY A 56 -4.04 17.32 -5.00
N GLU A 57 -3.88 18.46 -4.33
CA GLU A 57 -4.27 18.61 -2.93
C GLU A 57 -5.71 19.11 -2.86
N GLY A 58 -6.61 18.38 -2.20
CA GLY A 58 -8.01 18.79 -2.10
C GLY A 58 -8.96 17.63 -1.84
N ASN A 59 -10.23 17.81 -2.17
CA ASN A 59 -11.18 16.71 -2.26
C ASN A 59 -11.76 16.68 -3.67
N ASP A 60 -11.12 15.90 -4.53
CA ASP A 60 -11.32 15.97 -5.96
C ASP A 60 -12.37 14.96 -6.44
N THR A 61 -13.01 15.28 -7.56
CA THR A 61 -13.86 14.36 -8.30
C THR A 61 -13.24 14.08 -9.66
N LEU A 62 -12.88 12.82 -9.89
CA LEU A 62 -12.15 12.35 -11.06
C LEU A 62 -13.03 11.37 -11.86
N GLU A 63 -13.37 11.73 -13.09
CA GLU A 63 -14.14 10.91 -14.03
C GLU A 63 -13.25 10.57 -15.24
N GLY A 64 -12.82 9.31 -15.38
CA GLY A 64 -11.98 8.87 -16.50
C GLY A 64 -12.75 8.91 -17.81
N GLY A 65 -13.83 8.13 -17.87
CA GLY A 65 -14.70 8.07 -19.04
C GLY A 65 -14.46 6.81 -19.85
N TYR A 66 -14.24 6.95 -21.16
CA TYR A 66 -13.99 5.84 -22.06
C TYR A 66 -12.50 5.67 -22.34
N GLY A 67 -11.93 4.54 -21.96
CA GLY A 67 -10.54 4.21 -22.30
C GLY A 67 -9.85 3.59 -21.10
N ASN A 68 -8.54 3.43 -21.18
CA ASN A 68 -7.75 2.93 -20.05
C ASN A 68 -7.15 4.13 -19.31
N ASP A 69 -7.76 4.46 -18.18
CA ASP A 69 -7.45 5.68 -17.46
C ASP A 69 -6.45 5.45 -16.32
N SER A 70 -5.66 6.48 -16.04
CA SER A 70 -4.60 6.47 -15.04
C SER A 70 -4.83 7.57 -14.01
N TYR A 71 -5.10 7.16 -12.78
CA TYR A 71 -5.32 8.04 -11.64
C TYR A 71 -4.06 8.08 -10.79
N ILE A 72 -3.51 9.27 -10.56
CA ILE A 72 -2.24 9.43 -9.85
C ILE A 72 -2.46 10.28 -8.61
N PHE A 73 -2.08 9.73 -7.46
CA PHE A 73 -2.21 10.35 -6.15
C PHE A 73 -0.84 10.55 -5.52
N ASN A 74 -0.48 11.80 -5.24
CA ASN A 74 0.75 12.16 -4.52
C ASN A 74 0.45 12.34 -3.02
N ALA A 75 1.47 12.28 -2.15
CA ALA A 75 1.26 12.47 -0.72
C ALA A 75 0.47 13.75 -0.38
N GLY A 76 -0.53 13.63 0.49
CA GLY A 76 -1.38 14.76 0.90
C GLY A 76 -2.49 15.12 -0.09
N PHE A 77 -2.91 14.17 -0.92
CA PHE A 77 -3.97 14.41 -1.91
C PHE A 77 -5.34 14.72 -1.30
N GLY A 78 -5.61 14.29 -0.06
CA GLY A 78 -6.88 14.52 0.61
C GLY A 78 -7.90 13.40 0.38
N ALA A 79 -9.17 13.75 0.13
CA ALA A 79 -10.27 12.78 0.06
C ALA A 79 -11.01 12.81 -1.29
N ASP A 80 -10.58 11.95 -2.20
CA ASP A 80 -10.95 12.00 -3.60
C ASP A 80 -11.97 10.93 -3.98
N LYS A 81 -12.66 11.16 -5.09
CA LYS A 81 -13.66 10.25 -5.65
C LYS A 81 -13.34 9.95 -7.11
N ILE A 82 -13.30 8.66 -7.43
CA ILE A 82 -13.19 8.17 -8.80
C ILE A 82 -14.56 7.65 -9.26
N SER A 83 -14.95 8.05 -10.46
CA SER A 83 -16.06 7.47 -11.20
C SER A 83 -15.55 6.94 -12.53
N ASP A 84 -15.50 5.61 -12.64
CA ASP A 84 -15.06 4.92 -13.84
C ASP A 84 -15.81 3.60 -14.00
N SER A 85 -16.13 3.24 -15.24
CA SER A 85 -16.96 2.07 -15.53
C SER A 85 -16.54 1.30 -16.77
N GLU A 86 -15.48 1.73 -17.46
CA GLU A 86 -15.01 1.13 -18.71
C GLU A 86 -13.49 0.98 -18.69
N GLY A 87 -12.95 0.24 -19.68
CA GLY A 87 -11.51 0.06 -19.82
C GLY A 87 -10.82 -0.75 -18.73
N SER A 88 -9.49 -0.70 -18.74
CA SER A 88 -8.59 -1.29 -17.74
C SER A 88 -7.78 -0.19 -17.09
N ASN A 89 -8.16 0.18 -15.88
CA ASN A 89 -7.71 1.42 -15.26
C ASN A 89 -6.57 1.16 -14.27
N SER A 90 -5.82 2.21 -13.97
CA SER A 90 -4.71 2.15 -13.03
C SER A 90 -4.81 3.25 -11.97
N ILE A 91 -4.52 2.89 -10.73
CA ILE A 91 -4.38 3.83 -9.62
C ILE A 91 -2.93 3.73 -9.12
N THR A 92 -2.23 4.85 -9.11
CA THR A 92 -0.84 4.93 -8.67
C THR A 92 -0.74 5.84 -7.46
N PHE A 93 -0.13 5.32 -6.39
CA PHE A 93 0.09 6.05 -5.15
C PHE A 93 1.58 6.34 -4.99
N HIS A 94 1.93 7.63 -5.00
CA HIS A 94 3.29 8.11 -4.75
C HIS A 94 3.45 8.54 -3.28
N ASP A 95 4.57 8.15 -2.67
CA ASP A 95 4.94 8.37 -1.27
C ASP A 95 4.03 7.66 -0.25
N TYR A 96 3.35 6.60 -0.68
CA TYR A 96 2.57 5.71 0.18
C TYR A 96 3.16 4.29 0.24
N GLN A 97 2.72 3.54 1.24
CA GLN A 97 3.12 2.15 1.46
C GLN A 97 1.87 1.29 1.58
N VAL A 98 1.87 0.13 0.92
CA VAL A 98 0.73 -0.81 0.99
C VAL A 98 0.39 -1.23 2.43
N ARG A 99 1.38 -1.29 3.33
CA ARG A 99 1.17 -1.64 4.74
C ARG A 99 0.29 -0.66 5.51
N ASP A 100 0.21 0.58 5.02
CA ASP A 100 -0.59 1.65 5.63
C ASP A 100 -1.96 1.79 4.97
N LEU A 101 -2.17 1.08 3.85
CA LEU A 101 -3.42 1.04 3.11
C LEU A 101 -4.44 0.16 3.84
N SER A 102 -5.65 0.69 3.99
CA SER A 102 -6.84 -0.06 4.37
C SER A 102 -7.85 -0.02 3.23
N ALA A 103 -8.60 -1.10 3.06
CA ALA A 103 -9.68 -1.21 2.08
C ALA A 103 -10.98 -1.55 2.80
N GLN A 104 -12.06 -0.85 2.49
CA GLN A 104 -13.38 -1.06 3.06
C GLN A 104 -14.44 -0.98 1.98
N ARG A 105 -15.49 -1.79 2.10
CA ARG A 105 -16.68 -1.69 1.25
C ARG A 105 -17.73 -0.84 1.95
N ASP A 106 -18.24 0.18 1.26
CA ASP A 106 -19.37 0.99 1.71
C ASP A 106 -20.47 1.00 0.64
N GLY A 107 -21.54 0.25 0.88
CA GLY A 107 -22.55 -0.01 -0.16
C GLY A 107 -21.92 -0.64 -1.40
N ASP A 108 -22.04 0.03 -2.53
CA ASP A 108 -21.43 -0.39 -3.80
C ASP A 108 -20.05 0.25 -4.07
N ASN A 109 -19.55 1.07 -3.15
CA ASN A 109 -18.27 1.76 -3.29
C ASN A 109 -17.15 0.98 -2.62
N LEU A 110 -15.94 1.13 -3.17
CA LEU A 110 -14.69 0.73 -2.53
C LEU A 110 -14.04 1.99 -1.94
N ASN A 111 -13.74 1.96 -0.64
CA ASN A 111 -12.98 2.99 0.04
C ASN A 111 -11.56 2.48 0.32
N LEU A 112 -10.57 3.19 -0.21
CA LEU A 112 -9.15 2.99 0.04
C LEU A 112 -8.67 4.14 0.93
N ALA A 113 -8.08 3.85 2.08
CA ALA A 113 -7.64 4.89 3.01
C ALA A 113 -6.26 4.59 3.60
N PHE A 114 -5.40 5.60 3.61
CA PHE A 114 -4.07 5.54 4.23
C PHE A 114 -4.15 5.98 5.68
N THR A 115 -4.04 5.00 6.58
CA THR A 115 -4.34 5.19 8.02
C THR A 115 -3.42 6.19 8.74
N LYS A 116 -2.23 6.45 8.20
CA LYS A 116 -1.26 7.41 8.77
C LYS A 116 -1.55 8.85 8.42
N THR A 117 -1.99 9.12 7.18
CA THR A 117 -2.18 10.48 6.67
C THR A 117 -3.64 10.90 6.75
N GLY A 118 -4.56 9.95 6.63
CA GLY A 118 -5.99 10.21 6.50
C GLY A 118 -6.44 10.41 5.06
N ASP A 119 -5.52 10.39 4.09
CA ASP A 119 -5.86 10.49 2.67
C ASP A 119 -6.64 9.26 2.22
N SER A 120 -7.63 9.46 1.36
CA SER A 120 -8.56 8.40 0.96
C SER A 120 -9.11 8.58 -0.43
N VAL A 121 -9.28 7.47 -1.15
CA VAL A 121 -9.94 7.42 -2.45
C VAL A 121 -11.17 6.55 -2.35
N THR A 122 -12.33 7.10 -2.72
CA THR A 122 -13.55 6.32 -2.96
C THR A 122 -13.67 6.02 -4.44
N VAL A 123 -13.64 4.73 -4.80
CA VAL A 123 -14.01 4.27 -6.15
C VAL A 123 -15.50 3.98 -6.15
N ASN A 124 -16.26 4.85 -6.82
CA ASN A 124 -17.71 4.76 -6.88
C ASN A 124 -18.15 3.53 -7.65
N ASP A 125 -19.23 2.90 -7.20
CA ASP A 125 -19.91 1.82 -7.92
C ASP A 125 -19.04 0.57 -8.20
N TYR A 126 -17.86 0.47 -7.59
CA TYR A 126 -16.88 -0.61 -7.76
C TYR A 126 -17.51 -2.02 -7.71
N TYR A 127 -18.49 -2.23 -6.82
CA TYR A 127 -19.15 -3.53 -6.62
C TYR A 127 -20.41 -3.76 -7.47
N ARG A 128 -20.77 -2.85 -8.40
CA ARG A 128 -21.96 -3.01 -9.27
C ARG A 128 -21.72 -3.97 -10.43
N GLY A 129 -20.48 -4.22 -10.81
CA GLY A 129 -20.13 -5.15 -11.88
C GLY A 129 -18.64 -5.15 -12.22
N SER A 130 -18.22 -6.10 -13.05
CA SER A 130 -16.80 -6.28 -13.41
C SER A 130 -16.21 -5.10 -14.16
N SER A 131 -17.02 -4.32 -14.90
CA SER A 131 -16.52 -3.15 -15.63
C SER A 131 -16.16 -1.99 -14.70
N TYR A 132 -16.83 -1.86 -13.55
CA TYR A 132 -16.58 -0.82 -12.54
C TYR A 132 -15.41 -1.15 -11.60
N SER A 133 -14.93 -2.39 -11.64
CA SER A 133 -13.87 -2.88 -10.75
C SER A 133 -12.57 -3.19 -11.48
N ASN A 134 -12.44 -2.88 -12.78
CA ASN A 134 -11.25 -3.22 -13.54
C ASN A 134 -10.08 -2.25 -13.26
N PHE A 135 -9.49 -2.35 -12.08
CA PHE A 135 -8.38 -1.53 -11.62
C PHE A 135 -7.13 -2.36 -11.33
N SER A 136 -5.98 -1.75 -11.56
CA SER A 136 -4.69 -2.17 -11.02
C SER A 136 -4.13 -1.08 -10.13
N TYR A 137 -3.40 -1.45 -9.09
CA TYR A 137 -2.88 -0.49 -8.12
C TYR A 137 -1.36 -0.61 -8.04
N SER A 138 -0.64 0.51 -7.96
CA SER A 138 0.83 0.49 -7.89
C SER A 138 1.41 1.53 -6.92
N PHE A 139 2.61 1.23 -6.43
CA PHE A 139 3.36 2.01 -5.44
C PHE A 139 4.83 2.19 -5.88
N ASP A 140 5.52 3.17 -5.30
CA ASP A 140 6.90 3.51 -5.64
C ASP A 140 7.93 2.41 -5.37
N ASP A 141 7.64 1.52 -4.42
CA ASP A 141 8.51 0.37 -4.10
C ASP A 141 8.39 -0.78 -5.13
N GLY A 142 7.56 -0.59 -6.16
CA GLY A 142 7.29 -1.57 -7.19
C GLY A 142 6.18 -2.56 -6.84
N THR A 143 5.58 -2.46 -5.65
CA THR A 143 4.39 -3.24 -5.28
C THR A 143 3.27 -2.97 -6.26
N LYS A 144 2.63 -4.06 -6.71
CA LYS A 144 1.44 -4.02 -7.56
C LYS A 144 0.35 -4.87 -6.94
N LEU A 145 -0.86 -4.34 -6.90
CA LEU A 145 -2.04 -5.06 -6.42
C LEU A 145 -3.02 -5.27 -7.55
N SER A 146 -3.59 -6.46 -7.56
CA SER A 146 -4.81 -6.80 -8.27
C SER A 146 -6.04 -6.51 -7.41
N ASN A 147 -7.23 -6.64 -8.00
CA ASN A 147 -8.49 -6.58 -7.25
C ASN A 147 -8.58 -7.65 -6.15
N ASP A 148 -8.01 -8.83 -6.38
CA ASP A 148 -7.98 -9.92 -5.40
C ASP A 148 -7.07 -9.60 -4.21
N ASP A 149 -5.98 -8.87 -4.46
CA ASP A 149 -5.09 -8.36 -3.42
C ASP A 149 -5.80 -7.31 -2.57
N VAL A 150 -6.52 -6.38 -3.19
CA VAL A 150 -7.35 -5.40 -2.47
C VAL A 150 -8.43 -6.07 -1.64
N ALA A 151 -9.07 -7.12 -2.16
CA ALA A 151 -10.03 -7.93 -1.39
C ALA A 151 -9.35 -8.64 -0.20
N SER A 152 -8.10 -9.09 -0.37
CA SER A 152 -7.31 -9.67 0.72
C SER A 152 -6.93 -8.64 1.77
N ILE A 153 -6.63 -7.39 1.38
CA ILE A 153 -6.38 -6.28 2.32
C ILE A 153 -7.66 -6.00 3.13
N MET A 154 -8.81 -5.92 2.46
CA MET A 154 -10.11 -5.72 3.11
C MET A 154 -10.42 -6.79 4.15
N ASN A 155 -10.06 -8.05 3.87
CA ASN A 155 -10.29 -9.18 4.77
C ASN A 155 -9.17 -9.39 5.81
N GLY A 156 -8.11 -8.55 5.79
CA GLY A 156 -6.96 -8.70 6.67
C GLY A 156 -6.11 -9.94 6.40
N THR A 157 -6.22 -10.53 5.20
CA THR A 157 -5.50 -11.75 4.79
C THR A 157 -4.36 -11.48 3.82
N TYR A 158 -4.11 -10.22 3.46
CA TYR A 158 -3.02 -9.85 2.57
C TYR A 158 -1.66 -10.13 3.22
N ALA A 159 -0.81 -10.88 2.51
CA ALA A 159 0.53 -11.21 2.96
C ALA A 159 1.53 -10.14 2.52
N TYR A 160 1.87 -9.23 3.43
CA TYR A 160 2.88 -8.21 3.17
C TYR A 160 4.26 -8.85 2.97
N ALA A 161 4.94 -8.52 1.87
CA ALA A 161 6.18 -9.18 1.45
C ALA A 161 7.31 -9.02 2.49
N ASP A 162 7.37 -7.90 3.18
CA ASP A 162 8.34 -7.63 4.26
C ASP A 162 8.09 -8.49 5.51
N VAL A 163 6.82 -8.68 5.90
CA VAL A 163 6.43 -9.59 6.99
C VAL A 163 6.74 -11.04 6.61
N GLN A 164 6.49 -11.43 5.36
CA GLN A 164 6.79 -12.78 4.89
C GLN A 164 8.29 -13.05 4.92
N GLN A 165 9.11 -12.11 4.44
CA GLN A 165 10.57 -12.23 4.51
C GLN A 165 11.08 -12.32 5.95
N GLN A 166 10.56 -11.53 6.87
CA GLN A 166 10.96 -11.59 8.28
C GLN A 166 10.51 -12.91 8.94
N THR A 167 9.32 -13.40 8.59
CA THR A 167 8.80 -14.69 9.09
C THR A 167 9.63 -15.85 8.54
N ASP A 168 10.01 -15.82 7.26
CA ASP A 168 10.85 -16.82 6.62
C ASP A 168 12.27 -16.81 7.20
N GLN A 169 12.84 -15.64 7.46
CA GLN A 169 14.13 -15.50 8.13
C GLN A 169 14.09 -16.05 9.57
N LEU A 170 13.03 -15.75 10.32
CA LEU A 170 12.85 -16.27 11.68
C LEU A 170 12.65 -17.80 11.67
N ALA A 171 11.88 -18.33 10.72
CA ALA A 171 11.68 -19.76 10.54
C ALA A 171 12.98 -20.49 10.18
N GLN A 172 13.81 -19.90 9.31
CA GLN A 172 15.14 -20.43 8.99
C GLN A 172 16.08 -20.40 10.19
N GLN A 173 16.02 -19.36 11.03
CA GLN A 173 16.83 -19.26 12.24
C GLN A 173 16.43 -20.29 13.31
N LEU A 174 15.14 -20.65 13.39
CA LEU A 174 14.62 -21.70 14.27
C LEU A 174 14.85 -23.12 13.73
N ALA A 175 14.95 -23.29 12.42
CA ALA A 175 15.22 -24.57 11.76
C ALA A 175 16.71 -24.93 11.68
N ALA A 176 17.62 -24.03 12.05
CA ALA A 176 19.04 -24.31 12.10
C ALA A 176 19.34 -25.40 13.16
N PRO A 177 20.01 -26.51 12.81
CA PRO A 177 20.38 -27.52 13.80
C PRO A 177 21.27 -26.88 14.86
N ALA A 178 20.99 -27.17 16.14
CA ALA A 178 21.85 -26.77 17.25
C ALA A 178 23.28 -27.18 16.90
N ALA A 179 24.19 -26.22 16.86
CA ALA A 179 25.60 -26.49 16.61
C ALA A 179 26.05 -27.60 17.56
N ASP A 180 26.56 -28.69 16.97
CA ASP A 180 27.10 -29.83 17.69
C ASP A 180 28.28 -29.36 18.56
N THR A 181 28.02 -29.15 19.85
CA THR A 181 29.04 -28.84 20.86
C THR A 181 29.54 -30.09 21.57
N THR A 182 29.60 -31.25 20.90
CA THR A 182 30.29 -32.42 21.46
C THR A 182 31.80 -32.33 21.21
N ALA A 183 32.46 -31.46 21.99
CA ALA A 183 33.90 -31.56 22.19
C ALA A 183 34.21 -32.91 22.87
N SER A 184 34.83 -33.81 22.11
CA SER A 184 35.37 -35.08 22.58
C SER A 184 36.53 -34.85 23.54
N ASP A 185 36.40 -35.26 24.80
CA ASP A 185 37.55 -35.60 25.63
C ASP A 185 37.27 -36.89 26.40
N THR A 186 37.75 -38.01 25.85
CA THR A 186 37.86 -39.28 26.57
C THR A 186 39.24 -39.89 26.29
N SER A 187 40.16 -39.65 27.23
CA SER A 187 41.45 -40.32 27.37
C SER A 187 41.81 -40.25 28.86
N SER A 188 42.15 -41.28 29.64
CA SER A 188 42.10 -42.74 29.55
C SER A 188 42.41 -43.25 30.99
N THR A 189 41.80 -44.38 31.38
CA THR A 189 42.11 -45.40 32.43
C THR A 189 43.55 -45.40 33.02
N ALA A 190 43.91 -45.80 34.27
CA ALA A 190 43.32 -46.65 35.32
C ALA A 190 44.20 -46.67 36.63
N VAL A 191 43.64 -47.16 37.77
CA VAL A 191 44.21 -47.79 39.03
C VAL A 191 45.33 -47.06 39.82
N SER A 192 45.53 -47.12 41.15
CA SER A 192 45.00 -47.75 42.39
C SER A 192 45.66 -46.97 43.56
N GLU A 193 45.08 -46.72 44.74
CA GLU A 193 45.28 -47.50 45.98
C GLU A 193 44.71 -46.72 47.19
N SER A 194 44.34 -47.50 48.22
CA SER A 194 43.88 -47.20 49.59
C SER A 194 44.69 -46.17 50.40
N THR A 195 44.03 -45.28 51.18
CA THR A 195 44.22 -45.21 52.66
C THR A 195 43.20 -44.32 53.38
N VAL A 196 42.99 -44.69 54.65
CA VAL A 196 42.06 -44.24 55.71
C VAL A 196 42.35 -42.82 56.25
N ALA A 197 41.30 -42.10 56.68
CA ALA A 197 41.17 -41.25 57.91
C ALA A 197 40.11 -40.13 57.69
N GLN A 198 38.93 -40.20 58.31
CA GLN A 198 38.54 -39.64 59.63
C GLN A 198 38.17 -38.13 59.62
N ASP A 199 37.00 -37.87 60.23
CA ASP A 199 36.56 -36.65 60.93
C ASP A 199 36.29 -35.37 60.07
N ALA A 200 35.32 -34.49 60.36
CA ALA A 200 34.37 -34.35 61.45
C ALA A 200 33.26 -33.33 61.04
N THR A 201 32.09 -33.44 61.68
CA THR A 201 31.13 -32.37 62.08
C THR A 201 30.59 -31.38 61.04
N SER A 202 29.31 -31.45 60.65
CA SER A 202 28.11 -30.93 61.37
C SER A 202 27.98 -29.40 61.45
N GLN A 203 26.77 -28.93 61.13
CA GLN A 203 26.01 -27.75 61.64
C GLN A 203 25.51 -26.84 60.49
N LEU A 204 24.21 -26.87 60.15
CA LEU A 204 23.05 -26.22 60.81
C LEU A 204 22.85 -24.75 60.39
N TRP A 205 21.70 -24.53 59.74
CA TRP A 205 20.83 -23.34 59.64
C TRP A 205 21.22 -22.08 60.42
N VAL A 206 20.97 -20.90 59.83
CA VAL A 206 20.02 -19.87 60.35
C VAL A 206 19.81 -18.75 59.34
N ASP A 207 18.53 -18.49 59.08
CA ASP A 207 17.91 -17.33 58.45
C ASP A 207 18.06 -16.06 59.32
N LYS A 208 18.32 -14.90 58.70
CA LYS A 208 17.77 -13.57 59.06
C LYS A 208 18.50 -12.47 58.29
N GLN A 209 17.75 -11.68 57.53
CA GLN A 209 17.46 -10.26 57.81
C GLN A 209 16.17 -9.89 57.09
#